data_AF-A0A096MGZ6-F1
#
_entry.id   AF-A0A096MGZ6-F1
#
_cell.length_a   1.000
_cell.length_b   1.000
_cell.length_c   1.000
_cell.angle_alpha   90.00
_cell.angle_beta   90.00
_cell.angle_gamma   90.00
#
_symmetry.space_group_name_H-M   'P 1'
#
loop_
_entity.id
_entity.type
_entity.pdbx_description
1 polymer ?
#
loop_
_entity_poly.entity_id
_entity_poly.type
_entity_poly.pdbx_seq_one_letter_code
_entity_poly.pdbx_strand_id
1 'polypeptide(L)'
;ECSACVWREQSKVLRLETIKSQILSKLRLKQAPNISREVVNQLLPKAPPLQQLLDHHDFQGDASAQDEFMEEDEYHATTESVITMASEPQRAKHLGSRGVCDLFLANRGAQQHL
;
A
#
# COMPACT_ATOMS: atom_id res chain seq x y z
N GLU A 1 -29.08 -28.97 -3.62
CA GLU A 1 -28.25 -28.26 -2.61
C GLU A 1 -26.83 -28.08 -3.14
N CYS A 2 -26.13 -26.99 -2.80
CA CYS A 2 -24.80 -26.64 -3.33
C CYS A 2 -23.69 -26.96 -2.31
N SER A 3 -22.87 -27.99 -2.57
CA SER A 3 -21.79 -28.42 -1.65
C SER A 3 -20.70 -27.37 -1.46
N ALA A 4 -20.33 -26.65 -2.52
CA ALA A 4 -19.37 -25.55 -2.45
C ALA A 4 -19.87 -24.40 -1.56
N CYS A 5 -21.18 -24.16 -1.55
CA CYS A 5 -21.80 -23.12 -0.74
C CYS A 5 -21.76 -23.49 0.75
N VAL A 6 -22.05 -24.76 1.08
CA VAL A 6 -21.92 -25.28 2.45
C VAL A 6 -20.47 -25.19 2.96
N TRP A 7 -19.49 -25.59 2.13
CA TRP A 7 -18.08 -25.48 2.48
C TRP A 7 -17.65 -24.02 2.71
N ARG A 8 -18.09 -23.09 1.85
CA ARG A 8 -17.81 -21.66 2.01
C ARG A 8 -18.36 -21.12 3.33
N GLU A 9 -19.58 -21.53 3.70
CA GLU A 9 -20.17 -21.09 4.96
C GLU A 9 -19.42 -21.66 6.17
N GLN A 10 -19.07 -22.94 6.14
CA GLN A 10 -18.24 -23.56 7.18
C GLN A 10 -16.86 -22.89 7.30
N SER A 11 -16.20 -22.61 6.18
CA SER A 11 -14.92 -21.92 6.14
C SER A 11 -15.02 -20.50 6.71
N LYS A 12 -16.11 -19.78 6.38
CA LYS A 12 -16.39 -18.45 6.92
C LYS A 12 -16.55 -18.48 8.43
N VAL A 13 -17.31 -19.43 8.97
CA VAL A 13 -17.49 -19.59 10.43
C VAL A 13 -16.13 -19.83 11.12
N LEU A 14 -15.30 -20.74 10.58
CA LEU A 14 -13.96 -21.01 11.13
C LEU A 14 -13.03 -19.79 11.09
N ARG A 15 -13.08 -19.03 9.98
CA ARG A 15 -12.33 -17.78 9.83
C ARG A 15 -12.78 -16.75 10.86
N LEU A 16 -14.08 -16.60 11.10
CA LEU A 16 -14.60 -15.67 12.10
C LEU A 16 -14.14 -16.03 13.51
N GLU A 17 -14.15 -17.30 13.89
CA GLU A 17 -13.63 -17.74 15.19
C GLU A 17 -12.12 -17.48 15.33
N THR A 18 -11.37 -17.68 14.25
CA THR A 18 -9.94 -17.36 14.21
C THR A 18 -9.69 -15.87 14.39
N ILE A 19 -10.42 -15.02 13.66
CA ILE A 19 -10.32 -13.55 13.76
C ILE A 19 -10.65 -13.09 15.18
N LYS A 20 -11.73 -13.60 15.78
CA LYS A 20 -12.11 -13.29 17.18
C LYS A 20 -10.96 -13.60 18.15
N SER A 21 -10.39 -14.80 18.07
CA SER A 21 -9.29 -15.23 18.93
C SER A 21 -8.03 -14.38 18.72
N GLN A 22 -7.69 -14.08 17.46
CA GLN A 22 -6.54 -13.24 17.13
C GLN A 22 -6.67 -11.83 17.69
N ILE A 23 -7.83 -11.18 17.56
CA ILE A 23 -8.08 -9.84 18.10
C ILE A 23 -7.90 -9.85 19.63
N LEU A 24 -8.54 -10.80 20.33
CA LEU A 24 -8.43 -10.92 21.78
C LEU A 24 -6.98 -11.16 22.23
N SER A 25 -6.25 -12.03 21.53
CA SER A 25 -4.84 -12.31 21.80
C SER A 25 -3.96 -11.07 21.60
N LYS A 26 -4.14 -10.34 20.50
CA LYS A 26 -3.38 -9.11 20.20
C LYS A 26 -3.63 -8.02 21.24
N LEU A 27 -4.87 -7.86 21.68
CA LEU A 27 -5.25 -6.91 22.73
C LEU A 27 -4.95 -7.41 24.15
N ARG A 28 -4.42 -8.64 24.29
CA ARG A 28 -4.12 -9.29 25.58
C ARG A 28 -5.36 -9.43 26.47
N LEU A 29 -6.52 -9.62 25.87
CA LEU A 29 -7.80 -9.80 26.55
C LEU A 29 -8.16 -11.29 26.61
N LYS A 30 -8.65 -11.75 27.76
CA LYS A 30 -9.16 -13.12 27.92
C LYS A 30 -10.55 -13.30 27.30
N GLN A 31 -11.36 -12.25 27.36
CA GLN A 31 -12.72 -12.20 26.83
C GLN A 31 -13.04 -10.79 26.34
N ALA A 32 -14.03 -10.68 25.47
CA ALA A 32 -14.54 -9.38 25.07
C ALA A 32 -15.11 -8.63 26.31
N PRO A 33 -14.84 -7.32 26.44
CA PRO A 33 -15.41 -6.52 27.51
C PRO A 33 -16.93 -6.46 27.36
N ASN A 34 -17.65 -6.78 28.44
CA ASN A 34 -19.11 -6.77 28.44
C ASN A 34 -19.62 -5.35 28.75
N ILE A 35 -19.59 -4.47 27.74
CA ILE A 35 -20.03 -3.07 27.84
C ILE A 35 -21.10 -2.79 26.80
N SER A 36 -22.20 -2.15 27.22
CA SER A 36 -23.23 -1.70 26.29
C SER A 36 -22.81 -0.41 25.59
N ARG A 37 -23.44 -0.09 24.46
CA ARG A 37 -23.14 1.12 23.69
C ARG A 37 -23.37 2.40 24.50
N GLU A 38 -24.39 2.41 25.35
CA GLU A 38 -24.74 3.53 26.23
C GLU A 38 -23.69 3.75 27.31
N VAL A 39 -23.13 2.66 27.84
CA VAL A 39 -22.04 2.70 28.83
C VAL A 39 -20.75 3.19 28.17
N VAL A 40 -20.46 2.77 26.94
CA VAL A 40 -19.32 3.30 26.15
C VAL A 40 -19.41 4.82 26.00
N ASN A 41 -20.58 5.36 25.68
CA ASN A 41 -20.78 6.81 25.53
C ASN A 41 -20.63 7.60 26.83
N GLN A 42 -20.81 6.95 27.98
CA GLN A 42 -20.60 7.54 29.30
C GLN A 42 -19.14 7.42 29.76
N LEU A 43 -18.48 6.30 29.44
CA LEU A 43 -17.10 6.01 29.83
C LEU A 43 -16.06 6.67 28.94
N LEU A 44 -16.35 6.85 27.64
CA LEU A 44 -15.46 7.53 26.71
C LEU A 44 -15.62 9.05 26.89
N PRO A 45 -14.58 9.77 27.37
CA PRO A 45 -14.68 11.21 27.50
C PRO A 45 -14.77 11.85 26.13
N LYS A 46 -15.69 12.82 25.99
CA LYS A 46 -15.83 13.67 24.79
C LYS A 46 -14.72 14.73 24.73
N ALA A 47 -13.49 14.31 24.93
CA ALA A 47 -12.32 15.18 24.87
C ALA A 47 -11.92 15.38 23.39
N PRO A 48 -11.62 16.62 22.96
CA PRO A 48 -11.15 16.91 21.60
C PRO A 48 -10.05 15.97 21.07
N PRO A 49 -9.00 15.60 21.84
CA PRO A 49 -7.95 14.71 21.33
C PRO A 49 -8.43 13.28 21.04
N LEU A 50 -9.44 12.77 21.75
CA LEU A 50 -10.01 11.44 21.47
C LEU A 50 -10.94 11.46 20.27
N GLN A 51 -11.71 12.54 20.10
CA GLN A 51 -12.57 12.71 18.94
C GLN A 51 -11.75 12.77 17.65
N GLN A 52 -10.64 13.52 17.64
CA GLN A 52 -9.72 13.54 16.50
C GLN A 52 -9.21 12.16 16.15
N LEU A 53 -8.81 11.36 17.15
CA LEU A 53 -8.36 9.99 16.92
C LEU A 53 -9.46 9.09 16.31
N LEU A 54 -10.69 9.24 16.78
CA LEU A 54 -11.84 8.50 16.25
C LEU A 54 -12.19 8.94 14.82
N ASP A 55 -12.18 10.25 14.55
CA ASP A 55 -12.44 10.83 13.22
C ASP A 55 -11.37 10.39 12.20
N HIS A 56 -10.10 10.22 12.63
CA HIS A 56 -9.05 9.65 11.78
C HIS A 56 -9.28 8.18 11.42
N HIS A 57 -10.05 7.46 12.25
CA HIS A 57 -10.34 6.04 12.08
C HIS A 57 -11.79 5.81 11.64
N ASP A 58 -12.51 6.83 11.18
CA ASP A 58 -13.72 6.62 10.40
C ASP A 58 -13.30 5.84 9.15
N PHE A 59 -13.51 4.53 9.24
CA PHE A 59 -13.22 3.55 8.22
C PHE A 59 -13.96 4.00 6.97
N GLN A 60 -13.25 4.67 6.07
CA GLN A 60 -13.70 4.92 4.71
C GLN A 60 -13.96 3.54 4.10
N GLY A 61 -15.23 3.14 4.06
CA GLY A 61 -15.67 1.81 3.66
C GLY A 61 -15.38 1.46 2.19
N ASP A 62 -14.78 2.38 1.43
CA ASP A 62 -14.25 2.15 0.08
C ASP A 62 -12.83 2.67 -0.15
N ALA A 63 -12.22 3.36 0.81
CA ALA A 63 -10.85 3.80 0.62
C ALA A 63 -9.97 2.59 0.86
N SER A 64 -9.40 2.11 -0.24
CA SER A 64 -8.05 1.58 -0.19
C SER A 64 -7.22 2.63 0.55
N ALA A 65 -7.08 2.45 1.87
CA ALA A 65 -5.93 2.96 2.57
C ALA A 65 -4.77 2.35 1.79
N GLN A 66 -4.25 3.13 0.85
CA GLN A 66 -2.93 2.96 0.29
C GLN A 66 -1.99 3.21 1.47
N ASP A 67 -1.98 2.26 2.40
CA ASP A 67 -0.72 1.85 2.95
C ASP A 67 0.03 1.42 1.71
N GLU A 68 0.92 2.29 1.24
CA GLU A 68 1.95 1.94 0.28
C GLU A 68 2.85 0.89 0.95
N PHE A 69 2.30 -0.30 1.20
CA PHE A 69 3.03 -1.53 1.00
C PHE A 69 3.39 -1.49 -0.48
N MET A 70 4.46 -0.75 -0.78
CA MET A 70 5.33 -1.11 -1.88
C MET A 70 5.65 -2.58 -1.58
N GLU A 71 4.95 -3.50 -2.25
CA GLU A 71 5.45 -4.86 -2.33
C GLU A 71 6.88 -4.68 -2.80
N GLU A 72 7.85 -4.98 -1.93
CA GLU A 72 9.23 -5.09 -2.36
C GLU A 72 9.17 -6.08 -3.52
N ASP A 73 9.44 -5.57 -4.72
CA ASP A 73 9.60 -6.35 -5.93
C ASP A 73 10.88 -7.18 -5.80
N GLU A 74 10.91 -8.06 -4.80
CA GLU A 74 12.02 -8.97 -4.54
C GLU A 74 11.94 -10.20 -5.45
N TYR A 75 10.84 -10.37 -6.19
CA TYR A 75 10.65 -11.51 -7.08
C TYR A 75 10.92 -11.21 -8.56
N HIS A 76 10.71 -9.98 -9.07
CA HIS A 76 10.93 -9.69 -10.49
C HIS A 76 12.31 -9.07 -10.72
N ALA A 77 12.89 -9.39 -11.88
CA ALA A 77 14.14 -8.80 -12.29
C ALA A 77 13.95 -7.30 -12.57
N THR A 78 14.70 -6.44 -11.87
CA THR A 78 14.75 -5.01 -12.18
C THR A 78 15.52 -4.78 -13.48
N THR A 79 14.93 -4.04 -14.42
CA THR A 79 15.62 -3.69 -15.68
C THR A 79 16.41 -2.40 -15.49
N GLU A 80 17.73 -2.46 -15.61
CA GLU A 80 18.58 -1.27 -15.72
C GLU A 80 18.61 -0.77 -17.17
N SER A 81 18.38 0.53 -17.39
CA SER A 81 18.47 1.16 -18.71
C SER A 81 19.51 2.27 -18.70
N VAL A 82 20.52 2.13 -19.57
CA VAL A 82 21.56 3.15 -19.75
C VAL A 82 21.17 4.04 -20.93
N ILE A 83 21.02 5.34 -20.68
CA ILE A 83 20.78 6.35 -21.72
C ILE A 83 22.11 7.05 -22.00
N THR A 84 22.62 6.93 -23.23
CA THR A 84 23.89 7.57 -23.62
C THR A 84 23.63 8.88 -24.35
N MET A 85 24.47 9.88 -24.07
CA MET A 85 24.47 11.17 -24.81
C MET A 85 24.90 10.96 -26.26
N ALA A 86 24.21 11.61 -27.20
CA ALA A 86 24.64 11.67 -28.58
C ALA A 86 25.95 12.45 -28.68
N SER A 87 26.96 11.89 -29.35
CA SER A 87 28.14 12.67 -29.72
C SER A 87 27.77 13.70 -30.79
N GLU A 88 28.38 14.89 -30.68
CA GLU A 88 28.12 16.03 -31.56
C GLU A 88 28.20 15.62 -33.05
N PRO A 89 27.13 15.76 -33.84
CA PRO A 89 27.21 15.52 -35.27
C PRO A 89 28.19 16.55 -35.86
N GLN A 90 29.19 16.10 -36.63
CA GLN A 90 30.28 16.90 -37.18
C GLN A 90 29.86 18.08 -38.11
N ARG A 91 28.60 18.52 -38.12
CA ARG A 91 28.10 19.61 -38.98
C ARG A 91 27.04 20.54 -38.34
N ALA A 92 27.17 20.87 -37.07
CA ALA A 92 26.44 22.01 -36.48
C ALA A 92 27.39 23.19 -36.15
N LYS A 93 28.29 23.55 -37.07
CA LYS A 93 29.04 24.81 -36.97
C LYS A 93 28.17 25.97 -37.46
N HIS A 94 27.37 26.53 -36.55
CA HIS A 94 27.11 27.97 -36.36
C HIS A 94 25.74 28.15 -35.70
N LEU A 95 25.73 28.38 -34.39
CA LEU A 95 24.93 29.48 -33.85
C LEU A 95 25.58 29.95 -32.56
N GLY A 96 26.12 31.17 -32.59
CA GLY A 96 26.73 31.81 -31.44
C GLY A 96 25.68 32.10 -30.37
N SER A 97 25.60 31.23 -29.37
CA SER A 97 25.12 31.56 -28.03
C SER A 97 25.70 30.52 -27.06
N ARG A 98 26.00 30.97 -25.84
CA ARG A 98 26.80 30.27 -24.84
C ARG A 98 25.96 29.20 -24.11
N GLY A 99 25.38 28.25 -24.85
CA GLY A 99 24.65 27.11 -24.33
C GLY A 99 25.22 25.80 -24.88
N VAL A 100 25.52 24.85 -24.01
CA VAL A 100 25.88 23.48 -24.40
C VAL A 100 24.58 22.77 -24.77
N CYS A 101 24.45 22.33 -26.03
CA CYS A 101 23.29 21.57 -26.48
C CYS A 101 23.57 20.07 -26.34
N ASP A 102 22.98 19.47 -25.32
CA ASP A 102 23.03 18.04 -25.04
C ASP A 102 21.91 17.32 -25.79
N LEU A 103 22.26 16.58 -26.86
CA LEU A 103 21.31 15.76 -27.61
C LEU A 103 21.28 14.36 -27.02
N PHE A 104 20.11 13.86 -26.63
CA PHE A 104 19.93 12.50 -26.12
C PHE A 104 19.51 11.57 -27.26
N LEU A 105 20.28 10.51 -27.51
CA LEU A 105 19.88 9.42 -28.40
C LEU A 105 19.43 8.24 -27.52
N ALA A 106 18.12 8.01 -27.46
CA ALA A 106 17.54 6.87 -26.74
C ALA A 106 17.74 5.57 -27.53
N ASN A 107 18.93 4.97 -27.44
CA ASN A 107 19.15 3.59 -27.87
C ASN A 107 18.78 2.65 -26.72
N ARG A 108 17.62 1.98 -26.83
CA ARG A 108 17.17 1.00 -25.83
C ARG A 108 17.99 -0.29 -25.92
N GLY A 109 19.07 -0.37 -25.14
CA GLY A 109 19.71 -1.64 -24.78
C GLY A 109 19.21 -2.10 -23.41
N ALA A 110 18.74 -3.34 -23.30
CA ALA A 110 18.45 -3.98 -22.02
C ALA A 110 19.57 -4.98 -21.72
N GLN A 111 20.26 -4.83 -20.60
CA GLN A 111 21.23 -5.82 -20.13
C GLN A 111 20.61 -6.55 -18.94
N GLN A 112 20.35 -7.85 -19.12
CA GLN A 112 19.90 -8.72 -18.04
C GLN A 112 21.13 -9.31 -17.37
N HIS A 113 21.34 -9.00 -16.10
CA HIS A 113 22.29 -9.73 -15.26
C HIS A 113 21.60 -11.00 -14.75
N LEU A 114 22.14 -12.17 -15.13
CA LEU A 114 21.80 -13.49 -14.56
C LEU A 114 22.60 -13.71 -13.28
#